data_AF-A0A1H8IDV8-F1
#
_entry.id   AF-A0A1H8IDV8-F1
#
_cell.length_a   1.000
_cell.length_b   1.000
_cell.length_c   1.000
_cell.angle_alpha   90.00
_cell.angle_beta   90.00
_cell.angle_gamma   90.00
#
_symmetry.space_group_name_H-M   'P 1'
#
loop_
_entity.id
_entity.type
_entity.pdbx_description
1 polymer ?
#
loop_
_entity_poly.entity_id
_entity_poly.type
_entity_poly.pdbx_seq_one_letter_code
_entity_poly.pdbx_strand_id
1 'polypeptide(L)' 'MWRLIKALFFLAVLAGLALVAYAYAGPLFFPGDFAPPSSQTTQPVTLGVE' A
#
# COMPACT_ATOMS: atom_id res chain seq x y z
N MET A 1 22.11 25.53 -13.00
CA MET A 1 20.84 24.75 -13.06
C MET A 1 21.05 23.24 -13.01
N TRP A 2 21.97 22.68 -13.80
CA TRP A 2 22.21 21.23 -13.83
C TRP A 2 22.53 20.58 -12.47
N ARG A 3 23.27 21.26 -11.59
CA ARG A 3 23.57 20.80 -10.22
C ARG A 3 22.31 20.64 -9.36
N LEU A 4 21.33 21.54 -9.49
CA LEU A 4 20.06 21.48 -8.76
C LEU A 4 19.19 20.34 -9.28
N ILE A 5 19.13 20.15 -10.59
CA ILE A 5 18.36 19.05 -11.21
C ILE A 5 18.88 17.69 -10.73
N LYS A 6 20.20 17.49 -10.65
CA LYS A 6 20.78 16.26 -10.08
C LYS A 6 20.39 16.04 -8.61
N ALA A 7 20.39 17.11 -7.81
CA ALA A 7 19.98 17.04 -6.41
C ALA A 7 18.50 16.66 -6.27
N LEU A 8 17.62 17.29 -7.07
CA LEU A 8 16.19 16.97 -7.08
C LEU A 8 15.93 15.53 -7.52
N PHE A 9 16.64 15.04 -8.54
CA PHE A 9 16.51 13.65 -8.97
C PHE A 9 16.93 12.67 -7.88
N PHE A 10 18.05 12.94 -7.20
CA PHE A 10 18.49 12.13 -6.06
C PHE A 10 17.44 12.11 -4.93
N LEU A 11 16.90 13.29 -4.58
CA LEU A 11 15.86 13.39 -3.55
C LEU A 11 14.56 12.69 -3.96
N ALA A 12 14.18 12.75 -5.24
CA ALA A 12 13.01 12.04 -5.75
C ALA A 12 13.17 10.51 -5.63
N VAL A 13 14.35 9.99 -5.96
CA VAL A 13 14.67 8.56 -5.77
C VAL A 13 14.63 8.19 -4.28
N LEU A 14 15.20 9.02 -3.41
CA LEU A 14 15.19 8.78 -1.96
C LEU A 14 13.76 8.80 -1.40
N ALA A 15 12.91 9.75 -1.84
CA ALA A 15 11.50 9.81 -1.46
C ALA A 15 10.74 8.56 -1.94
N GLY A 16 11.00 8.10 -3.17
CA GLY A 16 10.43 6.86 -3.70
C GLY A 16 10.82 5.65 -2.85
N LEU A 17 12.09 5.52 -2.48
CA LEU A 17 12.57 4.46 -1.60
C LEU A 17 11.93 4.52 -0.21
N ALA A 18 11.77 5.71 0.36
CA ALA A 18 11.11 5.91 1.65
C ALA A 18 9.63 5.47 1.61
N LEU A 19 8.92 5.77 0.51
CA LEU A 19 7.54 5.31 0.32
C LEU A 19 7.45 3.79 0.21
N VAL A 20 8.37 3.16 -0.54
CA VAL A 20 8.44 1.70 -0.64
C VAL A 20 8.71 1.09 0.74
N ALA A 21 9.70 1.61 1.48
CA ALA A 21 10.01 1.13 2.82
C ALA A 21 8.80 1.26 3.76
N TYR A 22 8.09 2.40 3.73
CA TYR A 22 6.88 2.61 4.53
C TYR A 22 5.76 1.62 4.15
N ALA A 23 5.58 1.30 2.87
CA ALA A 23 4.56 0.35 2.44
C ALA A 23 4.78 -1.07 3.00
N TYR A 24 6.03 -1.48 3.23
CA TYR A 24 6.35 -2.79 3.80
C TYR A 24 6.50 -2.76 5.33
N ALA A 25 7.09 -1.71 5.89
CA ALA A 25 7.24 -1.55 7.33
C ALA A 25 5.92 -1.18 8.01
N GLY A 26 5.04 -0.44 7.35
CA GLY A 26 3.74 -0.01 7.86
C GLY A 26 2.89 -1.16 8.39
N PRO A 27 2.62 -2.21 7.59
CA PRO A 27 1.90 -3.39 8.06
C PRO A 27 2.58 -4.13 9.23
N LEU A 28 3.91 -4.06 9.34
CA LEU A 28 4.66 -4.69 10.43
C LEU A 28 4.49 -3.95 11.77
N PHE A 29 4.49 -2.61 11.75
CA PHE A 29 4.42 -1.80 12.96
C PHE A 29 3.00 -1.31 13.30
N PHE A 30 2.13 -1.15 12.30
CA PHE A 30 0.78 -0.61 12.42
C PHE A 30 -0.27 -1.51 11.74
N PRO A 31 -0.33 -2.82 12.04
CA PRO A 31 -1.16 -3.77 11.30
C PRO A 31 -2.64 -3.39 11.21
N GLY A 32 -3.18 -2.67 12.19
CA GLY A 32 -4.58 -2.19 12.20
C GLY A 32 -4.89 -1.18 11.10
N ASP A 33 -3.98 -0.27 10.77
CA ASP A 33 -4.18 0.76 9.74
C ASP A 33 -4.12 0.17 8.31
N PHE A 34 -3.53 -1.01 8.17
CA PHE A 34 -3.38 -1.74 6.90
C PHE A 34 -4.31 -2.96 6.79
N ALA A 35 -5.09 -3.26 7.83
CA ALA A 35 -6.01 -4.40 7.82
C ALA A 35 -7.27 -4.07 7.00
N PRO A 36 -7.74 -5.00 6.13
CA PRO A 36 -9.01 -4.83 5.46
C PRO A 36 -10.17 -4.87 6.48
N PRO A 37 -11.27 -4.14 6.23
CA PRO A 37 -12.44 -4.20 7.08
C PRO A 37 -13.01 -5.63 7.09
N SER A 38 -12.93 -6.29 8.24
CA SER A 38 -13.42 -7.66 8.45
C SER A 38 -14.93 -7.65 8.69
N SER A 39 -15.69 -7.33 7.65
CA SER A 39 -17.15 -7.46 7.64
C SER A 39 -17.56 -8.81 7.07
N GLN A 40 -18.48 -9.50 7.74
CA GLN A 40 -19.03 -10.75 7.22
C GLN A 40 -19.98 -10.44 6.06
N THR A 41 -19.61 -10.86 4.84
CA THR A 41 -20.48 -10.77 3.66
C THR A 41 -21.17 -12.11 3.44
N THR A 42 -22.49 -12.14 3.53
CA THR A 42 -23.33 -13.29 3.17
C THR A 42 -24.09 -12.97 1.90
N GLN A 43 -24.04 -13.85 0.90
CA GLN A 43 -24.84 -13.74 -0.31
C GLN A 43 -25.73 -14.98 -0.45
N PRO A 44 -27.02 -14.81 -0.80
CA PRO A 44 -27.88 -15.94 -1.06
C PRO A 44 -27.40 -16.71 -2.31
N VAL A 45 -27.37 -18.04 -2.22
CA VAL A 45 -27.03 -18.93 -3.34
C VAL A 45 -28.30 -19.61 -3.83
N THR A 46 -28.58 -19.51 -5.14
CA THR A 46 -29.64 -20.28 -5.78
C THR A 46 -29.13 -21.70 -6.06
N LEU A 47 -29.72 -22.70 -5.41
CA LEU A 47 -29.48 -24.11 -5.71
C LEU A 47 -30.46 -24.55 -6.80
N GLY A 48 -29.95 -24.97 -7.97
CA GLY A 48 -30.74 -25.63 -9.00
C GLY A 48 -31.05 -27.06 -8.57
N VAL A 49 -32.27 -27.53 -8.84
CA VAL A 49 -32.64 -28.94 -8.68
C VAL A 49 -32.40 -29.61 -10.04
N GLU A 50 -31.63 -30.71 -10.07
CA GLU A 50 -31.45 -31.56 -11.26
C GLU A 50 -32.75 -32.30 -11.63
#